data_AF-A0A7W3IXZ9-F1
#
_entry.id   AF-A0A7W3IXZ9-F1
#
_cell.length_a   1.000
_cell.length_b   1.000
_cell.length_c   1.000
_cell.angle_alpha   90.00
_cell.angle_beta   90.00
_cell.angle_gamma   90.00
#
_symmetry.space_group_name_H-M   'P 1'
#
loop_
_entity.id
_entity.type
_entity.pdbx_description
1 polymer ?
#
loop_
_entity_poly.entity_id
_entity_poly.type
_entity_poly.pdbx_seq_one_letter_code
_entity_poly.pdbx_strand_id
1 'polypeptide(L)'
;MRGGYGSSGHGSLHDRIHGPTPATPPTTPPSPARHCLVDGAPSLLVEWRQGERAWEGRVVSVLWLDGQGWATVERWLPASAITRPG
;
A
#
# COMPACT_ATOMS: atom_id res chain seq x y z
N MET A 1 -22.79 1.86 -52.59
CA MET A 1 -21.72 0.98 -52.05
C MET A 1 -21.10 1.65 -50.83
N ARG A 2 -21.17 1.04 -49.65
CA ARG A 2 -20.09 1.12 -48.64
C ARG A 2 -20.21 -0.11 -47.74
N GLY A 3 -19.20 -0.95 -47.79
CA GLY A 3 -19.17 -2.28 -47.21
C GLY A 3 -19.25 -2.28 -45.69
N GLY A 4 -19.92 -3.30 -45.15
CA GLY A 4 -19.84 -3.63 -43.73
C GLY A 4 -18.48 -4.24 -43.39
N TYR A 5 -18.02 -3.97 -42.18
CA TYR A 5 -16.94 -4.74 -41.56
C TYR A 5 -17.54 -5.52 -40.41
N GLY A 6 -17.36 -6.85 -40.46
CA GLY A 6 -17.98 -7.80 -39.57
C GLY A 6 -17.67 -7.52 -38.11
N SER A 7 -18.68 -7.77 -37.27
CA SER A 7 -18.50 -7.97 -35.84
C SER A 7 -17.70 -9.25 -35.62
N SER A 8 -16.37 -9.16 -35.73
CA SER A 8 -15.51 -10.12 -35.04
C SER A 8 -15.80 -9.96 -33.55
N GLY A 9 -15.95 -11.05 -32.78
CA GLY A 9 -16.38 -11.06 -31.37
C GLY A 9 -15.46 -10.36 -30.36
N HIS A 10 -14.75 -9.31 -30.78
CA HIS A 10 -13.72 -8.55 -30.08
C HIS A 10 -14.16 -7.10 -29.77
N GLY A 11 -15.44 -6.78 -29.87
CA GLY A 11 -15.97 -5.43 -29.60
C GLY A 11 -15.62 -4.40 -30.68
N SER A 12 -16.03 -3.13 -30.47
CA SER A 12 -15.74 -2.08 -31.45
C SER A 12 -14.26 -1.71 -31.47
N LEU A 13 -13.79 -1.11 -32.57
CA LEU A 13 -12.44 -0.53 -32.62
C LEU A 13 -12.25 0.55 -31.55
N HIS A 14 -13.28 1.37 -31.32
CA HIS A 14 -13.29 2.42 -30.31
C HIS A 14 -13.06 1.86 -28.91
N ASP A 15 -13.72 0.75 -28.55
CA ASP A 15 -13.55 0.10 -27.23
C ASP A 15 -12.14 -0.48 -27.04
N ARG A 16 -11.51 -0.93 -28.12
CA ARG A 16 -10.13 -1.45 -28.08
C ARG A 16 -9.10 -0.33 -27.97
N ILE A 17 -9.36 0.84 -28.57
CA ILE A 17 -8.47 1.99 -28.52
C ILE A 17 -8.57 2.69 -27.16
N HIS A 18 -9.78 2.86 -26.63
CA HIS A 18 -10.03 3.63 -25.42
C HIS A 18 -10.13 2.77 -24.15
N GLY A 19 -10.18 1.45 -24.30
CA GLY A 19 -10.49 0.54 -23.20
C GLY A 19 -11.96 0.64 -22.77
N PRO A 20 -12.49 -0.36 -22.05
CA PRO A 20 -13.76 -0.18 -21.37
C PRO A 20 -13.64 0.98 -20.39
N THR A 21 -14.70 1.80 -20.27
CA THR A 21 -14.81 2.82 -19.21
C THR A 21 -14.42 2.18 -17.88
N PRO A 22 -13.45 2.74 -17.13
CA PRO A 22 -13.01 2.14 -15.88
C PRO A 22 -14.22 1.98 -14.96
N ALA A 23 -14.45 0.74 -14.53
CA ALA A 23 -15.40 0.45 -13.48
C ALA A 23 -15.09 1.33 -12.27
N THR A 24 -16.13 1.90 -11.63
CA THR A 24 -15.98 2.66 -10.39
C THR A 24 -15.07 1.86 -9.44
N PRO A 25 -13.97 2.44 -8.96
CA PRO A 25 -13.04 1.70 -8.11
C PRO A 25 -13.82 1.22 -6.87
N PRO A 26 -13.55 -0.01 -6.39
CA PRO A 26 -14.13 -0.45 -5.14
C PRO A 26 -13.74 0.54 -4.03
N THR A 27 -14.69 0.93 -3.20
CA THR A 27 -14.43 1.74 -2.01
C THR A 27 -13.68 0.86 -1.00
N THR A 28 -12.36 0.77 -1.13
CA THR A 28 -11.52 0.11 -0.13
C THR A 28 -11.61 0.94 1.17
N PRO A 29 -11.99 0.32 2.30
CA PRO A 29 -11.95 1.02 3.58
C PRO A 29 -10.55 1.58 3.81
N PRO A 30 -10.42 2.80 4.36
CA PRO A 30 -9.10 3.36 4.63
C PRO A 30 -8.35 2.43 5.58
N SER A 31 -7.19 1.93 5.15
CA SER A 31 -6.31 1.17 6.02
C SER A 31 -5.93 2.04 7.22
N PRO A 32 -5.94 1.52 8.45
CA PRO A 32 -5.45 2.27 9.61
C PRO A 32 -3.92 2.41 9.61
N ALA A 33 -3.20 1.60 8.83
CA ALA A 33 -1.75 1.66 8.72
C ALA A 33 -1.30 2.99 8.07
N ARG A 34 -0.18 3.53 8.55
CA ARG A 34 0.44 4.77 8.06
C ARG A 34 1.90 4.50 7.73
N HIS A 35 2.36 5.03 6.60
CA HIS A 35 3.79 5.06 6.30
C HIS A 35 4.51 5.92 7.34
N CYS A 36 5.63 5.42 7.83
CA CYS A 36 6.51 6.11 8.75
C CYS A 36 7.97 5.77 8.46
N LEU A 37 8.87 6.44 9.16
CA LEU A 37 10.28 6.12 9.17
C LEU A 37 10.70 5.73 10.59
N VAL A 38 11.46 4.63 10.71
CA VAL A 38 12.17 4.22 11.92
C VAL A 38 13.65 4.19 11.60
N ASP A 39 14.45 4.95 12.33
CA ASP A 39 15.89 5.13 12.07
C ASP A 39 16.19 5.53 10.61
N GLY A 40 15.28 6.31 10.00
CA GLY A 40 15.35 6.74 8.60
C GLY A 40 14.92 5.68 7.57
N ALA A 41 14.61 4.45 7.99
CA ALA A 41 14.15 3.38 7.11
C ALA A 41 12.62 3.37 6.95
N PRO A 42 12.09 3.07 5.74
CA PRO A 42 10.66 2.93 5.51
C PRO A 42 10.01 1.82 6.33
N SER A 43 8.92 2.16 7.01
CA SER A 43 8.16 1.24 7.87
C SER A 43 6.65 1.56 7.83
N LEU A 44 5.86 0.70 8.48
CA LEU A 44 4.42 0.89 8.66
C LEU A 44 4.06 0.97 10.14
N LEU A 45 3.50 2.11 10.55
CA LEU A 45 2.86 2.28 11.85
C LEU A 45 1.42 1.74 11.75
N VAL A 46 1.07 0.79 12.61
CA VAL A 46 -0.24 0.10 12.54
C VAL A 46 -1.14 0.36 13.72
N GLU A 47 -0.58 0.72 14.89
CA GLU A 47 -1.33 0.87 16.14
C GLU A 47 -0.60 1.82 17.10
N TRP A 48 -1.36 2.49 17.97
CA TRP A 48 -0.83 3.28 19.09
C TRP A 48 -1.33 2.71 20.40
N ARG A 49 -0.48 2.74 21.43
CA ARG A 49 -0.88 2.44 22.82
C ARG A 49 -0.23 3.42 23.79
N GLN A 50 -0.90 3.66 24.91
CA GLN A 50 -0.29 4.35 26.05
C GLN A 50 0.51 3.33 26.87
N GLY A 51 1.84 3.46 26.86
CA GLY A 51 2.72 2.71 27.76
C GLY A 51 2.80 3.35 29.16
N GLU A 52 3.61 2.77 30.05
CA GLU A 52 3.77 3.26 31.43
C GLU A 52 4.27 4.70 31.52
N ARG A 53 5.10 5.13 30.55
CA ARG A 53 5.78 6.43 30.57
C ARG A 53 5.43 7.33 29.39
N ALA A 54 5.09 6.76 28.23
CA ALA A 54 4.88 7.48 27.00
C ALA A 54 4.01 6.69 26.02
N TRP A 55 3.56 7.37 24.95
CA TRP A 55 2.95 6.70 23.81
C TRP A 55 3.97 5.84 23.06
N GLU A 56 3.54 4.64 22.69
CA GLU A 56 4.28 3.71 21.87
C GLU A 56 3.49 3.39 20.61
N GLY A 57 4.17 3.29 19.48
CA GLY A 57 3.61 2.88 18.20
C GLY A 57 4.05 1.47 17.84
N ARG A 58 3.12 0.64 17.38
CA ARG A 58 3.41 -0.67 16.82
C ARG A 58 3.83 -0.48 15.38
N VAL A 59 5.06 -0.87 15.06
CA VAL A 59 5.67 -0.68 13.75
C VAL A 59 6.05 -2.01 13.14
N VAL A 60 5.70 -2.18 11.87
CA VAL A 60 6.13 -3.28 11.01
C VAL A 60 7.21 -2.76 10.08
N SER A 61 8.37 -3.41 10.07
CA SER A 61 9.52 -3.06 9.21
C SER A 61 10.03 -4.28 8.46
N VAL A 62 10.65 -4.07 7.30
CA VAL A 62 11.35 -5.13 6.56
C VAL A 62 12.85 -4.92 6.78
N LEU A 63 13.51 -5.91 7.39
CA LEU A 63 14.92 -5.82 7.78
C LEU A 63 15.69 -7.04 7.28
N TRP A 64 16.97 -6.87 7.02
CA TRP A 64 17.90 -8.00 6.84
C TRP A 64 18.34 -8.51 8.21
N LEU A 65 18.14 -9.80 8.47
CA LEU A 65 18.57 -10.48 9.68
C LEU A 65 19.71 -11.43 9.35
N ASP A 66 20.84 -11.27 10.04
CA ASP A 66 22.04 -12.08 9.79
C ASP A 66 21.74 -13.58 9.96
N GLY A 67 22.11 -14.36 8.95
CA GLY A 67 21.84 -15.80 8.91
C GLY A 67 20.40 -16.20 8.57
N GLN A 68 19.47 -15.26 8.42
CA GLN A 68 18.06 -15.53 8.06
C GLN A 68 17.63 -14.85 6.75
N GLY A 69 18.25 -13.73 6.38
CA GLY A 69 17.90 -12.94 5.22
C GLY A 69 16.80 -11.90 5.53
N TRP A 70 16.01 -11.54 4.52
CA TRP A 70 14.93 -10.57 4.68
C TRP A 70 13.79 -11.10 5.55
N ALA A 71 13.38 -10.32 6.54
CA ALA A 71 12.27 -10.65 7.42
C ALA A 71 11.39 -9.42 7.71
N THR A 72 10.11 -9.69 7.96
CA THR A 72 9.18 -8.71 8.51
C THR A 72 9.26 -8.77 10.03
N VAL A 73 9.60 -7.64 10.66
CA VAL A 73 9.76 -7.55 12.11
C VAL A 73 8.74 -6.55 12.65
N GLU A 74 8.10 -6.93 13.74
CA GLU A 74 7.12 -6.11 14.44
C GLU A 74 7.64 -5.72 15.83
N ARG A 75 7.56 -4.43 16.16
CA ARG A 75 8.02 -3.90 17.45
C ARG A 75 7.11 -2.78 17.95
N TRP A 76 6.97 -2.67 19.26
CA TRP A 76 6.51 -1.43 19.90
C TRP A 76 7.71 -0.51 20.11
N LEU A 77 7.61 0.72 19.62
CA LEU A 77 8.65 1.74 19.72
C LEU A 77 8.09 2.99 20.37
N PRO A 78 8.90 3.75 21.15
CA PRO A 78 8.46 5.04 21.67
C PRO A 78 8.12 5.99 20.51
N ALA A 79 7.11 6.84 20.69
CA ALA A 79 6.66 7.78 19.66
C ALA A 79 7.80 8.68 19.13
N SER A 80 8.80 8.99 19.97
CA SER A 80 9.99 9.77 19.58
C SER A 80 10.89 9.09 18.55
N ALA A 81 10.79 7.77 18.39
CA ALA A 81 11.56 7.00 17.40
C ALA A 81 10.84 6.87 16.05
N ILE A 82 9.60 7.37 15.93
CA ILE A 82 8.75 7.22 14.74
C ILE A 82 8.56 8.59 14.09
N THR A 83 9.00 8.74 12.84
CA THR A 83 8.87 10.00 12.10
C THR A 83 8.00 9.84 10.86
N ARG A 84 7.46 10.95 10.35
CA ARG A 84 6.68 10.93 9.10
C ARG A 84 7.62 10.90 7.90
N PRO A 85 7.24 10.25 6.79
CA PRO A 85 7.92 10.44 5.51
C PRO A 85 7.82 11.91 5.09
N GLY A 86 8.88 12.42 4.45
CA GLY A 86 8.92 13.79 3.91
C GLY A 86 8.02 14.00 2.70
#